data_AF-A0AAV7M5K3-F1
#
_entry.id   AF-A0AAV7M5K3-F1
#
_cell.length_a   1.000
_cell.length_b   1.000
_cell.length_c   1.000
_cell.angle_alpha   90.00
_cell.angle_beta   90.00
_cell.angle_gamma   90.00
#
_symmetry.space_group_name_H-M   'P 1'
#
loop_
_entity.id
_entity.type
_entity.pdbx_description
1 polymer ?
#
loop_
_entity_poly.entity_id
_entity_poly.type
_entity_poly.pdbx_seq_one_letter_code
_entity_poly.pdbx_strand_id
1 'polypeptide(L)'
;MLTRSHRVQNRQAETEALTRGAAQSGDTEVEGEAPDTKSFLTSLFDSLRVDLQELRWDISQEVRDLRSDLTSLGERVSNIEDSEISRGEEVEQLQQEVLRLREQQEQLQLMAEDLENRSRRHNIRIRGAPQGAEGDNIQEFVTAFTSIPSAASPGLAIDTPKTLRWSLLKPCTCLQALAVSRETLPMC
;
A
#
# COMPACT_ATOMS: atom_id res chain seq x y z
N MET A 1 -29.71 29.69 16.37
CA MET A 1 -29.55 31.15 16.66
C MET A 1 -30.41 31.56 17.86
N LEU A 2 -30.06 31.17 19.09
CA LEU A 2 -30.80 31.58 20.31
C LEU A 2 -29.91 31.96 21.51
N THR A 3 -28.58 31.93 21.36
CA THR A 3 -27.62 32.16 22.45
C THR A 3 -27.26 33.63 22.68
N ARG A 4 -27.62 34.54 21.75
CA ARG A 4 -27.27 35.96 21.85
C ARG A 4 -28.28 36.78 22.66
N SER A 5 -29.54 36.34 22.72
CA SER A 5 -30.63 37.07 23.41
C SER A 5 -30.55 36.96 24.93
N HIS A 6 -30.21 35.77 25.46
CA HIS A 6 -30.08 35.55 26.91
C HIS A 6 -28.94 36.36 27.56
N ARG A 7 -27.83 36.61 26.84
CA ARG A 7 -26.70 37.40 27.38
C ARG A 7 -27.02 38.89 27.53
N VAL A 8 -27.95 39.42 26.71
CA VAL A 8 -28.35 40.83 26.80
C VAL A 8 -29.31 41.05 27.97
N GLN A 9 -30.21 40.09 28.22
CA GLN A 9 -31.15 40.15 29.36
C GLN A 9 -30.43 40.03 30.71
N ASN A 10 -29.41 39.16 30.84
CA ASN A 10 -28.63 39.08 32.08
C ASN A 10 -27.86 40.37 32.40
N ARG A 11 -27.31 41.05 31.37
CA ARG A 11 -26.61 42.33 31.59
C ARG A 11 -27.55 43.45 32.03
N GLN A 12 -28.79 43.48 31.55
CA GLN A 12 -29.76 44.49 31.95
C GLN A 12 -30.24 44.27 33.40
N ALA A 13 -30.49 43.02 33.80
CA ALA A 13 -30.86 42.69 35.18
C ALA A 13 -29.75 43.02 36.20
N GLU A 14 -28.47 42.85 35.84
CA GLU A 14 -27.33 43.21 36.70
C GLU A 14 -27.20 44.73 36.88
N THR A 15 -27.49 45.52 35.85
CA THR A 15 -27.42 46.99 35.94
C THR A 15 -28.56 47.61 36.76
N GLU A 16 -29.73 46.97 36.80
CA GLU A 16 -30.88 47.41 37.60
C GLU A 16 -30.74 47.05 39.10
N ALA A 17 -30.02 45.97 39.41
CA ALA A 17 -29.68 45.61 40.79
C ALA A 17 -28.64 46.58 41.39
N LEU A 18 -27.66 47.02 40.59
CA LEU A 18 -26.65 47.98 41.03
C LEU A 18 -27.22 49.38 41.29
N THR A 19 -28.19 49.82 40.48
CA THR A 19 -28.81 51.16 40.61
C THR A 19 -29.80 51.27 41.76
N ARG A 20 -30.41 50.15 42.20
CA ARG A 20 -31.30 50.15 43.39
C ARG A 20 -30.53 50.15 44.72
N GLY A 21 -29.28 49.69 44.74
CA GLY A 21 -28.41 49.72 45.92
C GLY A 21 -27.81 51.10 46.24
N ALA A 22 -27.86 52.04 45.30
CA ALA A 22 -27.23 53.37 45.44
C ALA A 22 -28.14 54.45 46.08
N ALA A 23 -29.40 54.15 46.36
CA ALA A 23 -30.38 55.15 46.86
C ALA A 23 -30.60 55.13 48.40
N GLN A 24 -29.82 54.35 49.16
CA GLN A 24 -29.88 54.32 50.63
C GLN A 24 -28.48 54.43 51.26
N SER A 25 -27.96 55.65 51.30
CA SER A 25 -26.96 56.12 52.27
C SER A 25 -27.02 57.66 52.19
N GLY A 26 -27.63 58.41 53.12
CA GLY A 26 -27.39 58.32 54.56
C GLY A 26 -26.16 59.15 54.88
N ASP A 27 -26.30 60.48 54.82
CA ASP A 27 -25.28 61.45 55.18
C ASP A 27 -24.72 61.14 56.58
N THR A 28 -23.49 60.64 56.60
CA THR A 28 -22.66 60.60 57.81
C THR A 28 -21.35 61.25 57.43
N GLU A 29 -21.18 62.48 57.89
CA GLU A 29 -19.90 63.17 57.86
C GLU A 29 -18.87 62.32 58.61
N VAL A 30 -17.94 61.73 57.86
CA VAL A 30 -16.71 61.15 58.40
C VAL A 30 -15.58 62.04 57.93
N GLU A 31 -15.22 63.02 58.77
CA GLU A 31 -13.87 63.57 58.74
C GLU A 31 -12.89 62.45 59.16
N GLY A 32 -12.17 61.91 58.19
CA GLY A 32 -11.10 60.94 58.38
C GLY A 32 -10.24 60.91 57.13
N GLU A 33 -8.99 61.34 57.27
CA GLU A 33 -7.90 61.39 56.29
C GLU A 33 -8.13 60.59 54.99
N ALA A 34 -8.15 61.30 53.85
CA ALA A 34 -8.11 60.69 52.54
C ALA A 34 -6.90 59.72 52.47
N PRO A 35 -7.11 58.39 52.34
CA PRO A 35 -6.00 57.49 52.14
C PRO A 35 -5.32 57.88 50.83
N ASP A 36 -4.01 58.07 50.92
CA ASP A 36 -3.10 58.62 49.92
C ASP A 36 -3.38 58.06 48.50
N THR A 37 -4.26 58.73 47.75
CA THR A 37 -4.76 58.28 46.43
C THR A 37 -3.63 58.11 45.43
N LYS A 38 -2.52 58.83 45.63
CA LYS A 38 -1.30 58.70 44.85
C LYS A 38 -0.61 57.36 45.10
N SER A 39 -0.54 56.90 46.35
CA SER A 39 0.03 55.59 46.70
C SER A 39 -0.76 54.42 46.08
N PHE A 40 -2.09 54.54 46.05
CA PHE A 40 -2.96 53.58 45.38
C PHE A 40 -2.71 53.56 43.87
N LEU A 41 -2.66 54.72 43.23
CA LEU A 41 -2.36 54.81 41.79
C LEU A 41 -0.98 54.25 41.45
N THR A 42 0.06 54.51 42.25
CA THR A 42 1.38 53.93 42.03
C THR A 42 1.35 52.41 42.16
N SER A 43 0.65 51.87 43.16
CA SER A 43 0.53 50.41 43.32
C SER A 43 -0.22 49.74 42.17
N LEU A 44 -1.26 50.40 41.63
CA LEU A 44 -2.00 49.93 40.47
C LEU A 44 -1.11 49.94 39.21
N PHE A 45 -0.33 51.00 39.01
CA PHE A 45 0.61 51.09 37.90
C PHE A 45 1.71 50.03 37.99
N ASP A 46 2.23 49.76 39.19
CA ASP A 46 3.22 48.71 39.42
C ASP A 46 2.63 47.32 39.14
N SER A 47 1.40 47.05 39.60
CA SER A 47 0.69 45.79 39.29
C SER A 47 0.48 45.61 37.80
N LEU A 48 -0.03 46.63 37.10
CA LEU A 48 -0.26 46.56 35.65
C LEU A 48 1.05 46.38 34.89
N ARG A 49 2.14 47.00 35.36
CA ARG A 49 3.47 46.82 34.78
C ARG A 49 3.95 45.37 34.93
N VAL A 50 3.72 44.74 36.08
CA VAL A 50 4.05 43.33 36.31
C VAL A 50 3.21 42.44 35.38
N ASP A 51 1.90 42.65 35.32
CA ASP A 51 1.00 41.87 34.46
C ASP A 51 1.39 41.98 32.98
N LEU A 52 1.77 43.17 32.50
CA LEU A 52 2.25 43.36 31.13
C LEU A 52 3.60 42.67 30.87
N GLN A 53 4.48 42.60 31.87
CA GLN A 53 5.73 41.87 31.76
C GLN A 53 5.50 40.36 31.72
N GLU A 54 4.56 39.85 32.52
CA GLU A 54 4.15 38.46 32.52
C GLU A 54 3.50 38.06 31.20
N LEU A 55 2.50 38.82 30.72
CA LEU A 55 1.89 38.58 29.41
C LEU A 55 2.91 38.62 28.27
N ARG A 56 3.85 39.57 28.31
CA ARG A 56 4.92 39.64 27.32
C ARG A 56 5.80 38.38 27.38
N TRP A 57 6.11 37.91 28.57
CA TRP A 57 6.89 36.70 28.77
C TRP A 57 6.16 35.48 28.22
N ASP A 58 4.88 35.30 28.59
CA ASP A 58 4.05 34.18 28.15
C ASP A 58 3.90 34.14 26.63
N ILE A 59 3.55 35.28 26.01
CA ILE A 59 3.50 35.38 24.54
C ILE A 59 4.85 35.03 23.92
N SER A 60 5.96 35.48 24.52
CA SER A 60 7.29 35.17 24.00
C SER A 60 7.64 33.68 24.11
N GLN A 61 7.12 32.99 25.14
CA GLN A 61 7.28 31.54 25.27
C GLN A 61 6.42 30.79 24.27
N GLU A 62 5.12 31.10 24.19
CA GLU A 62 4.21 30.48 23.23
C GLU A 62 4.70 30.64 21.78
N VAL A 63 5.22 31.82 21.42
CA VAL A 63 5.80 32.05 20.08
C VAL A 63 7.05 31.18 19.84
N ARG A 64 7.86 30.89 20.86
CA ARG A 64 9.00 29.98 20.73
C ARG A 64 8.54 28.54 20.57
N ASP A 65 7.55 28.13 21.35
CA ASP A 65 6.99 26.78 21.29
C ASP A 65 6.35 26.53 19.92
N LEU A 66 5.55 27.48 19.42
CA LEU A 66 4.98 27.41 18.07
C LEU A 66 6.05 27.36 16.97
N ARG A 67 7.16 28.08 17.13
CA ARG A 67 8.29 27.99 16.19
C ARG A 67 8.93 26.62 16.22
N SER A 68 9.12 26.05 17.41
CA SER A 68 9.65 24.70 17.58
C SER A 68 8.73 23.65 16.94
N ASP A 69 7.43 23.75 17.20
CA ASP A 69 6.42 22.86 16.61
C ASP A 69 6.38 22.98 15.09
N LEU A 70 6.48 24.20 14.56
CA LEU A 70 6.54 24.43 13.12
C LEU A 70 7.79 23.83 12.48
N THR A 71 8.95 23.95 13.13
CA THR A 71 10.19 23.30 12.65
C THR A 71 10.07 21.78 12.67
N SER A 72 9.54 21.20 13.75
CA SER A 72 9.32 19.75 13.84
C SER A 72 8.32 19.25 12.80
N LEU A 73 7.25 20.02 12.55
CA LEU A 73 6.28 19.70 11.52
C LEU A 73 6.92 19.77 10.13
N GLY A 74 7.76 20.78 9.86
CA GLY A 74 8.50 20.91 8.61
C GLY A 74 9.41 19.70 8.34
N GLU A 75 10.17 19.26 9.35
CA GLU A 75 11.00 18.06 9.27
C GLU A 75 10.17 16.80 9.00
N ARG A 76 9.05 16.64 9.70
CA ARG A 76 8.14 15.49 9.51
C ARG A 76 7.54 15.47 8.10
N VAL A 77 7.15 16.63 7.57
CA VAL A 77 6.64 16.74 6.20
C VAL A 77 7.72 16.39 5.19
N SER A 78 8.94 16.94 5.32
CA SER A 78 10.06 16.61 4.44
C SER A 78 10.34 15.10 4.42
N ASN A 79 10.37 14.46 5.59
CA ASN A 79 10.60 13.01 5.68
C ASN A 79 9.47 12.20 5.00
N ILE A 80 8.22 12.67 5.09
CA ILE A 80 7.09 12.02 4.43
C ILE A 80 7.20 12.19 2.91
N GLU A 81 7.54 13.39 2.43
CA GLU A 81 7.74 13.67 1.01
C GLU A 81 8.86 12.79 0.42
N ASP A 82 10.00 12.70 1.10
CA ASP A 82 11.13 11.84 0.69
C ASP A 82 10.73 10.36 0.67
N SER A 83 10.01 9.90 1.71
CA SER A 83 9.51 8.52 1.76
C SER A 83 8.48 8.23 0.68
N GLU A 84 7.65 9.21 0.32
CA GLU A 84 6.63 9.05 -0.72
C GLU A 84 7.27 8.97 -2.11
N ILE A 85 8.29 9.79 -2.38
CA ILE A 85 9.10 9.71 -3.61
C ILE A 85 9.73 8.33 -3.74
N SER A 86 10.45 7.87 -2.72
CA SER A 86 11.09 6.55 -2.73
C SER A 86 10.09 5.42 -2.94
N ARG A 87 8.93 5.49 -2.28
CA ARG A 87 7.87 4.48 -2.46
C ARG A 87 7.23 4.55 -3.84
N GLY A 88 7.15 5.74 -4.45
CA GLY A 88 6.70 5.93 -5.83
C GLY A 88 7.63 5.23 -6.82
N GLU A 89 8.94 5.40 -6.65
CA GLU A 89 9.97 4.75 -7.47
C GLU A 89 9.91 3.21 -7.34
N GLU A 90 9.77 2.69 -6.11
CA GLU A 90 9.62 1.25 -5.87
C GLU A 90 8.37 0.68 -6.55
N VAL A 91 7.25 1.39 -6.47
CA VAL A 91 5.99 0.97 -7.12
C VAL A 91 6.15 0.94 -8.64
N GLU A 92 6.83 1.93 -9.23
CA GLU A 92 7.08 1.94 -10.67
C GLU A 92 7.97 0.76 -11.09
N GLN A 93 9.04 0.48 -10.35
CA GLN A 93 9.93 -0.66 -10.61
C GLN A 93 9.16 -1.99 -10.52
N LEU A 94 8.35 -2.17 -9.49
CA LEU A 94 7.52 -3.37 -9.33
C LEU A 94 6.50 -3.52 -10.47
N GLN A 95 5.90 -2.43 -10.93
CA GLN A 95 4.99 -2.47 -12.07
C GLN A 95 5.70 -2.91 -13.36
N GLN A 96 6.90 -2.39 -13.62
CA GLN A 96 7.71 -2.79 -14.76
C GLN A 96 8.10 -4.27 -14.67
N GLU A 97 8.50 -4.76 -13.49
CA GLU A 97 8.84 -6.16 -13.30
C GLU A 97 7.63 -7.09 -13.50
N VAL A 98 6.46 -6.71 -13.00
CA VAL A 98 5.22 -7.47 -13.22
C VAL A 98 4.87 -7.55 -14.70
N LEU A 99 5.02 -6.46 -15.46
CA LEU A 99 4.80 -6.47 -16.91
C LEU A 99 5.77 -7.41 -17.61
N ARG A 100 7.07 -7.34 -17.28
CA ARG A 100 8.10 -8.23 -17.82
C ARG A 100 7.80 -9.70 -17.52
N LEU A 101 7.41 -10.02 -16.29
CA LEU A 101 7.07 -11.38 -15.88
C LEU A 101 5.82 -11.90 -16.60
N ARG A 102 4.82 -11.05 -16.83
CA ARG A 102 3.63 -11.42 -17.61
C ARG A 102 3.97 -11.75 -19.05
N GLU A 103 4.81 -10.94 -19.69
CA GLU A 103 5.27 -11.21 -21.06
C GLU A 103 6.04 -12.53 -21.14
N GLN A 104 6.95 -12.79 -20.19
CA GLN A 104 7.67 -14.06 -20.12
C GLN A 104 6.73 -15.24 -19.90
N GLN A 105 5.73 -15.09 -19.04
CA GLN A 105 4.71 -16.12 -18.81
C GLN A 105 3.95 -16.44 -20.09
N GLU A 106 3.50 -15.43 -20.83
CA GLU A 106 2.78 -15.61 -22.08
C GLU A 106 3.66 -16.32 -23.13
N GLN A 107 4.92 -15.91 -23.28
CA GLN A 107 5.86 -16.58 -24.18
C GLN A 107 6.06 -18.05 -23.81
N LEU A 108 6.25 -18.35 -22.53
CA LEU A 108 6.39 -19.73 -22.06
C LEU A 108 5.13 -20.56 -22.30
N GLN A 109 3.94 -19.97 -22.13
CA GLN A 109 2.66 -20.63 -22.43
C GLN A 109 2.55 -20.97 -23.92
N LEU A 110 2.86 -20.03 -24.81
CA LEU A 110 2.85 -20.27 -26.26
C LEU A 110 3.84 -21.36 -26.67
N MET A 111 5.05 -21.35 -26.09
CA MET A 111 6.05 -22.40 -26.33
C MET A 111 5.57 -23.76 -25.84
N ALA A 112 4.96 -23.83 -24.65
CA ALA A 112 4.41 -25.07 -24.12
C ALA A 112 3.27 -25.60 -25.01
N GLU A 113 2.40 -24.73 -25.49
CA GLU A 113 1.31 -25.09 -26.40
C GLU A 113 1.85 -25.61 -27.75
N ASP A 114 2.86 -24.96 -28.35
CA ASP A 114 3.46 -25.47 -29.59
C ASP A 114 4.12 -26.84 -29.39
N LEU A 115 4.84 -27.04 -28.28
CA LEU A 115 5.45 -28.33 -27.96
C LEU A 115 4.39 -29.41 -27.75
N GLU A 116 3.29 -29.11 -27.05
CA GLU A 116 2.19 -30.04 -26.89
C GLU A 116 1.53 -30.36 -28.23
N ASN A 117 1.29 -29.35 -29.07
CA ASN A 117 0.70 -29.53 -30.40
C ASN A 117 1.60 -30.36 -31.32
N ARG A 118 2.93 -30.16 -31.29
CA ARG A 118 3.88 -31.02 -32.00
C ARG A 118 3.86 -32.44 -31.46
N SER A 119 3.85 -32.63 -30.14
CA SER A 119 3.75 -33.96 -29.53
C SER A 119 2.47 -34.69 -29.97
N ARG A 120 1.32 -33.99 -29.96
CA ARG A 120 0.03 -34.55 -30.40
C ARG A 120 0.01 -34.87 -31.90
N ARG A 121 0.63 -34.05 -32.75
CA ARG A 121 0.72 -34.28 -34.21
C ARG A 121 1.47 -35.57 -34.57
N HIS A 122 2.46 -35.96 -33.76
CA HIS A 122 3.20 -37.21 -33.97
C HIS A 122 2.49 -38.45 -33.38
N ASN A 123 1.36 -38.28 -32.68
CA ASN A 123 0.64 -39.37 -32.04
C ASN A 123 -0.63 -39.74 -32.83
N ILE A 124 -0.66 -40.98 -33.35
CA ILE A 124 -1.85 -41.55 -33.98
C ILE A 124 -2.80 -42.06 -32.88
N ARG A 125 -4.08 -41.68 -32.95
CA ARG A 125 -5.13 -42.16 -32.03
C ARG A 125 -6.12 -43.05 -32.78
N ILE A 126 -6.13 -44.33 -32.46
CA ILE A 126 -7.10 -45.30 -33.00
C ILE A 126 -8.34 -45.29 -32.10
N ARG A 127 -9.53 -45.16 -32.68
CA ARG A 127 -10.83 -45.14 -31.97
C ARG A 127 -11.73 -46.24 -32.55
N GLY A 128 -12.57 -46.85 -31.72
CA GLY A 128 -13.49 -47.90 -32.14
C GLY A 128 -12.88 -49.30 -32.27
N ALA A 129 -11.64 -49.51 -31.81
CA ALA A 129 -11.06 -50.84 -31.71
C ALA A 129 -11.76 -51.65 -30.60
N PRO A 130 -12.25 -52.87 -30.89
CA PRO A 130 -12.83 -53.72 -29.86
C PRO A 130 -11.76 -54.12 -28.82
N GLN A 131 -12.18 -54.26 -27.56
CA GLN A 131 -11.27 -54.55 -26.47
C GLN A 131 -10.60 -55.92 -26.66
N GLY A 132 -9.27 -55.96 -26.68
CA GLY A 132 -8.50 -57.18 -26.94
C GLY A 132 -8.14 -57.45 -28.41
N ALA A 133 -8.52 -56.56 -29.35
CA ALA A 133 -8.16 -56.68 -30.76
C ALA A 133 -6.65 -56.56 -31.03
N GLU A 134 -5.90 -56.02 -30.07
CA GLU A 134 -4.45 -55.81 -30.15
C GLU A 134 -3.64 -57.11 -30.04
N GLY A 135 -4.24 -58.18 -29.50
CA GLY A 135 -3.56 -59.46 -29.26
C GLY A 135 -2.33 -59.31 -28.36
N ASP A 136 -1.35 -60.21 -28.53
CA ASP A 136 -0.07 -60.18 -27.80
C ASP A 136 0.97 -59.26 -28.48
N ASN A 137 0.77 -58.90 -29.75
CA ASN A 137 1.72 -58.12 -30.54
C ASN A 137 1.07 -56.90 -31.22
N ILE A 138 1.17 -55.75 -30.54
CA ILE A 138 0.63 -54.46 -31.01
C ILE A 138 1.23 -54.04 -32.37
N GLN A 139 2.47 -54.43 -32.68
CA GLN A 139 3.12 -54.10 -33.96
C GLN A 139 2.42 -54.78 -35.14
N GLU A 140 1.98 -56.03 -34.98
CA GLU A 140 1.20 -56.74 -36.00
C GLU A 140 -0.18 -56.11 -36.19
N PHE A 141 -0.83 -55.71 -35.08
CA PHE A 141 -2.10 -54.99 -35.14
C PHE A 141 -1.98 -53.66 -35.91
N VAL A 142 -0.98 -52.84 -35.61
CA VAL A 142 -0.77 -51.54 -36.27
C VAL A 142 -0.43 -51.72 -37.75
N THR A 143 0.46 -52.65 -38.09
CA THR A 143 0.83 -52.93 -39.49
C THR A 143 -0.38 -53.42 -40.31
N ALA A 144 -1.18 -54.34 -39.74
CA ALA A 144 -2.45 -54.77 -40.34
C ALA A 144 -3.42 -53.59 -40.54
N PHE A 145 -3.54 -52.70 -39.56
CA PHE A 145 -4.40 -51.51 -39.64
C PHE A 145 -3.94 -50.52 -40.73
N THR A 146 -2.63 -50.40 -40.95
CA THR A 146 -2.06 -49.52 -41.99
C THR A 146 -2.02 -50.15 -43.39
N SER A 147 -2.16 -51.47 -43.49
CA SER A 147 -2.14 -52.22 -44.76
C SER A 147 -3.45 -52.11 -45.57
N ILE A 148 -4.42 -51.31 -45.12
CA ILE A 148 -5.61 -50.96 -45.91
C ILE A 148 -5.11 -50.32 -47.22
N PRO A 149 -5.53 -50.81 -48.40
CA PRO A 149 -4.97 -50.38 -49.68
C PRO A 149 -5.38 -48.95 -50.00
N SER A 150 -4.63 -47.98 -49.50
CA SER A 150 -4.59 -46.64 -50.05
C SER A 150 -3.49 -46.62 -51.10
N ALA A 151 -3.81 -46.14 -52.30
CA ALA A 151 -2.94 -46.08 -53.47
C ALA A 151 -1.78 -45.07 -53.29
N ALA A 152 -0.97 -45.22 -52.25
CA ALA A 152 0.18 -44.39 -51.93
C ALA A 152 1.45 -45.26 -51.87
N SER A 153 2.49 -44.78 -52.54
CA SER A 153 3.70 -45.48 -52.98
C SER A 153 4.45 -46.30 -51.91
N PRO A 154 5.15 -47.38 -52.32
CA PRO A 154 5.94 -48.21 -51.43
C PRO A 154 7.25 -47.49 -51.07
N GLY A 155 7.35 -46.98 -49.85
CA GLY A 155 8.58 -46.35 -49.38
C GLY A 155 8.55 -45.77 -47.96
N LEU A 156 7.40 -45.73 -47.29
CA LEU A 156 7.31 -45.20 -45.94
C LEU A 156 7.47 -46.33 -44.91
N ALA A 157 8.71 -46.60 -44.51
CA ALA A 157 8.98 -47.33 -43.27
C ALA A 157 8.46 -46.48 -42.11
N ILE A 158 7.39 -46.92 -41.45
CA ILE A 158 6.88 -46.27 -40.25
C ILE A 158 7.84 -46.63 -39.11
N ASP A 159 8.85 -45.79 -38.92
CA ASP A 159 9.75 -45.87 -37.78
C ASP A 159 8.94 -45.44 -36.55
N THR A 160 8.54 -46.39 -35.70
CA THR A 160 7.73 -46.10 -34.51
C THR A 160 8.65 -45.62 -33.38
N PRO A 161 8.66 -44.33 -33.02
CA PRO A 161 9.43 -43.90 -31.87
C PRO A 161 8.85 -44.53 -30.60
N LYS A 162 9.79 -45.00 -29.76
CA LYS A 162 9.62 -45.76 -28.53
C LYS A 162 8.48 -45.25 -27.62
N THR A 163 7.89 -46.25 -26.95
CA THR A 163 7.15 -46.23 -25.67
C THR A 163 5.66 -45.88 -25.67
N LEU A 164 4.84 -46.89 -25.99
CA LEU A 164 3.54 -47.10 -25.34
C LEU A 164 3.78 -47.53 -23.89
N ARG A 165 3.85 -46.56 -22.97
CA ARG A 165 3.67 -46.82 -21.53
C ARG A 165 3.02 -45.60 -20.91
N TRP A 166 1.72 -45.69 -20.62
CA TRP A 166 1.03 -44.73 -19.77
C TRP A 166 1.48 -44.96 -18.33
N SER A 167 2.52 -44.25 -17.89
CA SER A 167 2.77 -43.90 -16.48
C SER A 167 4.10 -43.18 -16.37
N LEU A 168 4.08 -42.04 -15.66
CA LEU A 168 5.20 -41.28 -15.11
C LEU A 168 5.94 -40.38 -16.10
N LEU A 169 5.79 -39.07 -15.84
CA LEU A 169 6.70 -37.97 -16.21
C LEU A 169 8.13 -38.49 -16.40
N LYS A 170 8.64 -38.42 -17.62
CA LYS A 170 10.09 -38.37 -17.84
C LYS A 170 10.50 -36.90 -17.95
N PRO A 171 11.55 -36.48 -17.23
CA PRO A 171 12.02 -35.11 -17.29
C PRO A 171 12.56 -34.83 -18.69
N CYS A 172 12.19 -33.66 -19.22
CA CYS A 172 12.64 -33.19 -20.52
C CYS A 172 14.16 -32.91 -20.48
N THR A 173 14.88 -33.33 -21.51
CA THR A 173 16.35 -33.20 -21.64
C THR A 173 16.86 -31.75 -21.65
N CYS A 174 15.98 -30.76 -21.78
CA CYS A 174 16.35 -29.35 -21.61
C CYS A 174 16.73 -28.98 -20.16
N LEU A 175 16.25 -29.71 -19.15
CA LEU A 175 16.60 -29.49 -17.74
C LEU A 175 17.98 -30.07 -17.36
N GLN A 176 18.58 -30.91 -18.19
CA GLN A 176 19.95 -31.40 -17.97
C GLN A 176 21.02 -30.41 -18.44
N ALA A 177 20.69 -29.48 -19.34
CA ALA A 177 21.64 -28.45 -19.79
C ALA A 177 21.86 -27.34 -18.75
N LEU A 178 20.92 -27.09 -17.83
CA LEU A 178 21.12 -26.13 -16.73
C LEU A 178 21.83 -26.74 -15.50
N ALA A 179 21.96 -28.06 -15.41
CA ALA A 179 22.61 -28.72 -14.27
C ALA A 179 24.15 -28.76 -14.39
N VAL A 180 24.71 -28.56 -15.58
CA VAL A 180 26.16 -28.64 -15.83
C VAL A 180 26.91 -27.34 -15.47
N SER A 181 26.22 -26.21 -15.27
CA SER A 181 26.88 -24.93 -14.93
C SER A 181 26.95 -24.61 -13.43
N ARG A 182 26.68 -25.58 -12.54
CA ARG A 182 26.77 -25.36 -11.07
C ARG A 182 27.95 -26.04 -10.37
N GLU A 183 28.83 -26.72 -11.10
CA GLU A 183 30.09 -27.23 -10.56
C GLU A 183 31.26 -26.39 -11.04
N THR A 184 31.50 -25.26 -10.38
CA THR A 184 32.83 -24.61 -10.24
C THR A 184 32.71 -23.39 -9.35
N LEU A 185 32.59 -23.62 -8.05
CA LEU A 185 33.07 -22.67 -7.05
C LEU A 185 34.03 -23.42 -6.13
N PRO A 186 35.36 -23.20 -6.24
CA PRO A 186 36.30 -23.71 -5.26
C PRO A 186 36.11 -22.93 -3.95
N MET A 187 35.87 -23.68 -2.87
CA MET A 187 36.01 -23.21 -1.50
C MET A 187 37.50 -22.94 -1.22
N CYS A 188 37.84 -21.68 -0.98
CA CYS A 188 38.92 -21.23 -0.09
C CYS A 188 38.34 -20.08 0.75
#